data_AF-A0ABD2V181-F1
#
_entry.id   AF-A0ABD2V181-F1
#
_cell.length_a   1.000
_cell.length_b   1.000
_cell.length_c   1.000
_cell.angle_alpha   90.00
_cell.angle_beta   90.00
_cell.angle_gamma   90.00
#
_symmetry.space_group_name_H-M   'P 1'
#
loop_
_entity.id
_entity.type
_entity.pdbx_description
1 polymer ?
#
loop_
_entity_poly.entity_id
_entity_poly.type
_entity_poly.pdbx_seq_one_letter_code
_entity_poly.pdbx_strand_id
1 'polypeptide(L)'
;MEKALTTVVSLKSSTFWVSKKAKQEISNISNDLSNLSNTVEEKAKWIFNKLKGKPTKSLPDLLREYNLPSGLFPQNITCYEFDESNAKLIVYLPSACEVCFKDSSVMRYATRVKGTLSRGKLTGVDGMKTKVLVWVKVTSINVESYKSDKVWFNAGVKKSRSKVAYEMPCDAVKVEEF
;
A
#
# COMPACT_ATOMS: atom_id res chain seq x y z
N MET A 1 -8.89 69.08 -49.04
CA MET A 1 -8.61 68.81 -47.61
C MET A 1 -8.78 67.31 -47.44
N GLU A 2 -7.71 66.55 -47.62
CA GLU A 2 -6.78 66.06 -46.57
C GLU A 2 -7.26 64.72 -45.98
N LYS A 3 -6.60 63.60 -46.35
CA LYS A 3 -5.53 62.84 -45.64
C LYS A 3 -6.13 61.68 -44.81
N ALA A 4 -5.98 60.43 -45.28
CA ALA A 4 -4.99 59.40 -44.87
C ALA A 4 -5.40 58.72 -43.52
N LEU A 5 -5.33 57.40 -43.27
CA LEU A 5 -4.23 56.44 -43.39
C LEU A 5 -4.74 54.99 -43.16
N THR A 6 -4.13 54.05 -43.89
CA THR A 6 -3.74 52.65 -43.57
C THR A 6 -4.29 51.91 -42.34
N THR A 7 -4.65 50.63 -42.50
CA THR A 7 -3.98 49.47 -41.83
C THR A 7 -4.34 48.17 -42.55
N VAL A 8 -3.30 47.47 -43.00
CA VAL A 8 -3.30 46.14 -43.65
C VAL A 8 -3.23 45.06 -42.58
N VAL A 9 -4.19 44.12 -42.56
CA VAL A 9 -3.97 42.76 -42.03
C VAL A 9 -4.73 41.77 -42.92
N SER A 10 -3.97 41.08 -43.77
CA SER A 10 -4.46 39.91 -44.49
C SER A 10 -4.59 38.75 -43.50
N LEU A 11 -5.81 38.22 -43.33
CA LEU A 11 -6.00 36.93 -42.69
C LEU A 11 -5.51 35.86 -43.68
N LYS A 12 -4.24 35.49 -43.54
CA LYS A 12 -3.65 34.34 -44.23
C LYS A 12 -4.43 33.10 -43.84
N SER A 13 -5.23 32.62 -44.79
CA SER A 13 -5.77 31.27 -44.87
C SER A 13 -4.62 30.25 -44.76
N SER A 14 -4.30 29.79 -43.55
CA SER A 14 -3.44 28.63 -43.36
C SER A 14 -4.31 27.38 -43.28
N THR A 15 -4.67 26.89 -44.44
CA THR A 15 -5.18 25.54 -44.68
C THR A 15 -4.13 24.54 -44.20
N PHE A 16 -4.32 23.96 -43.01
CA PHE A 16 -3.51 22.85 -42.54
C PHE A 16 -3.77 21.64 -43.44
N TRP A 17 -2.84 21.39 -44.35
CA TRP A 17 -2.79 20.19 -45.17
C TRP A 17 -2.42 19.00 -44.28
N VAL A 18 -3.43 18.44 -43.60
CA VAL A 18 -3.29 17.17 -42.88
C VAL A 18 -3.28 16.05 -43.91
N SER A 19 -2.07 15.63 -44.23
CA SER A 19 -1.73 14.60 -45.20
C SER A 19 -2.55 13.31 -44.99
N LYS A 20 -3.23 12.89 -46.05
CA LYS A 20 -4.03 11.66 -46.19
C LYS A 20 -3.22 10.36 -46.10
N LYS A 21 -2.04 10.37 -45.45
CA LYS A 21 -1.08 9.26 -45.37
C LYS A 21 -0.88 8.72 -43.94
N ALA A 22 -1.60 9.24 -42.94
CA ALA A 22 -1.53 8.77 -41.56
C ALA A 22 -2.73 7.89 -41.12
N LYS A 23 -3.65 7.53 -42.03
CA LYS A 23 -4.83 6.70 -41.69
C LYS A 23 -4.63 5.19 -41.88
N GLN A 24 -3.57 4.75 -42.58
CA GLN A 24 -3.44 3.35 -43.00
C GLN A 24 -2.51 2.52 -42.10
N GLU A 25 -1.71 3.15 -41.24
CA GLU A 25 -0.89 2.42 -40.25
C GLU A 25 -1.57 2.29 -38.88
N ILE A 26 -2.62 3.08 -38.60
CA ILE A 26 -3.34 3.03 -37.32
C ILE A 26 -4.30 1.82 -37.25
N SER A 27 -4.73 1.26 -38.39
CA SER A 27 -5.60 0.07 -38.40
C SER A 27 -4.88 -1.24 -38.08
N ASN A 28 -3.56 -1.31 -38.31
CA ASN A 28 -2.79 -2.54 -38.10
C ASN A 28 -2.32 -2.70 -36.64
N ILE A 29 -2.31 -1.62 -35.85
CA ILE A 29 -1.91 -1.68 -34.44
C ILE A 29 -3.05 -2.20 -33.55
N SER A 30 -4.30 -2.23 -34.04
CA SER A 30 -5.46 -2.67 -33.23
C SER A 30 -5.69 -4.18 -33.22
N ASN A 31 -5.20 -4.92 -34.22
CA ASN A 31 -5.55 -6.34 -34.39
C ASN A 31 -4.57 -7.31 -33.73
N ASP A 32 -3.39 -6.86 -33.30
CA ASP A 32 -2.38 -7.74 -32.68
C ASP A 32 -2.44 -7.79 -31.14
N LEU A 33 -3.46 -7.20 -30.50
CA LEU A 33 -3.60 -7.27 -29.04
C LEU A 33 -4.38 -8.50 -28.54
N SER A 34 -4.97 -9.31 -29.43
CA SER A 34 -5.84 -10.43 -29.01
C SER A 34 -5.16 -11.80 -28.96
N ASN A 35 -3.87 -11.91 -29.29
CA ASN A 35 -3.19 -13.21 -29.41
C ASN A 35 -1.95 -13.40 -28.51
N LEU A 36 -1.78 -12.55 -27.50
CA LEU A 36 -0.77 -12.81 -26.47
C LEU A 36 -1.38 -13.69 -25.35
N SER A 37 -1.50 -14.97 -25.67
CA SER A 37 -2.10 -16.00 -24.82
C SER A 37 -1.01 -16.72 -24.00
N ASN A 38 -1.15 -16.62 -22.67
CA ASN A 38 -0.67 -17.54 -21.62
C ASN A 38 0.74 -17.42 -20.99
N THR A 39 1.61 -16.46 -21.37
CA THR A 39 2.90 -16.26 -20.65
C THR A 39 3.08 -14.85 -20.02
N VAL A 40 2.08 -13.96 -20.16
CA VAL A 40 2.13 -12.58 -19.64
C VAL A 40 1.00 -12.27 -18.67
N GLU A 41 0.30 -13.29 -18.16
CA GLU A 41 -0.73 -13.06 -17.15
C GLU A 41 -0.15 -12.46 -15.85
N GLU A 42 1.03 -12.87 -15.41
CA GLU A 42 1.61 -12.35 -14.15
C GLU A 42 2.03 -10.88 -14.28
N LYS A 43 2.63 -10.52 -15.42
CA LYS A 43 3.06 -9.15 -15.73
C LYS A 43 1.92 -8.24 -16.19
N ALA A 44 0.75 -8.75 -16.54
CA ALA A 44 -0.44 -7.93 -16.78
C ALA A 44 -1.32 -7.83 -15.52
N LYS A 45 -1.35 -8.88 -14.67
CA LYS A 45 -2.07 -8.89 -13.38
C LYS A 45 -1.65 -7.73 -12.48
N TRP A 46 -0.36 -7.39 -12.39
CA TRP A 46 0.05 -6.24 -11.57
C TRP A 46 -0.48 -4.90 -12.10
N ILE A 47 -0.56 -4.73 -13.42
CA ILE A 47 -1.07 -3.50 -14.06
C ILE A 47 -2.58 -3.40 -13.84
N PHE A 48 -3.32 -4.50 -14.02
CA PHE A 48 -4.75 -4.54 -13.75
C PHE A 48 -5.10 -4.35 -12.26
N ASN A 49 -4.30 -4.90 -11.34
CA ASN A 49 -4.49 -4.68 -9.91
C ASN A 49 -4.16 -3.25 -9.48
N LYS A 50 -3.12 -2.63 -10.09
CA LYS A 50 -2.77 -1.23 -9.89
C LYS A 50 -3.87 -0.27 -10.40
N LEU A 51 -4.59 -0.66 -11.47
CA LEU A 51 -5.77 0.06 -11.96
C LEU A 51 -7.04 -0.21 -11.14
N LYS A 52 -7.16 -1.38 -10.51
CA LYS A 52 -8.30 -1.75 -9.65
C LYS A 52 -8.14 -1.33 -8.18
N GLY A 53 -7.04 -0.67 -7.81
CA GLY A 53 -6.77 -0.23 -6.44
C GLY A 53 -6.59 -1.36 -5.43
N LYS A 54 -6.46 -2.61 -5.89
CA LYS A 54 -6.22 -3.77 -5.01
C LYS A 54 -4.71 -3.93 -4.85
N PRO A 55 -4.19 -3.98 -3.61
CA PRO A 55 -2.77 -4.22 -3.42
C PRO A 55 -2.39 -5.59 -4.01
N THR A 56 -1.31 -5.60 -4.78
CA THR A 56 -0.85 -6.76 -5.57
C THR A 56 -0.19 -7.84 -4.74
N LYS A 57 0.27 -7.48 -3.55
CA LYS A 57 1.02 -8.34 -2.63
C LYS A 57 0.12 -8.76 -1.46
N SER A 58 0.48 -9.83 -0.77
CA SER A 58 -0.15 -10.10 0.52
C SER A 58 0.36 -9.10 1.57
N LEU A 59 -0.41 -8.86 2.63
CA LEU A 59 0.04 -8.00 3.73
C LEU A 59 1.37 -8.50 4.34
N PRO A 60 1.56 -9.81 4.60
CA PRO A 60 2.84 -10.36 5.03
C PRO A 60 4.02 -10.02 4.10
N ASP A 61 3.80 -10.11 2.78
CA ASP A 61 4.85 -9.81 1.79
C ASP A 61 5.20 -8.33 1.77
N LEU A 62 4.19 -7.46 1.89
CA LEU A 62 4.41 -6.01 2.02
C LEU A 62 5.24 -5.71 3.27
N LEU A 63 4.89 -6.28 4.43
CA LEU A 63 5.65 -6.06 5.66
C LEU A 63 7.11 -6.52 5.52
N ARG A 64 7.33 -7.67 4.88
CA ARG A 64 8.66 -8.21 4.63
C ARG A 64 9.52 -7.30 3.74
N GLU A 65 8.93 -6.72 2.68
CA GLU A 65 9.61 -5.76 1.81
C GLU A 65 10.08 -4.52 2.60
N TYR A 66 9.26 -4.08 3.55
CA TYR A 66 9.60 -2.99 4.48
C TYR A 66 10.40 -3.48 5.70
N ASN A 67 10.98 -4.68 5.70
CA ASN A 67 11.80 -5.23 6.80
C ASN A 67 11.08 -5.32 8.15
N LEU A 68 9.76 -5.46 8.13
CA LEU A 68 8.96 -5.79 9.31
C LEU A 68 8.62 -7.28 9.33
N PRO A 69 8.35 -7.86 10.51
CA PRO A 69 7.93 -9.25 10.63
C PRO A 69 6.62 -9.49 9.88
N SER A 70 6.55 -10.56 9.09
CA SER A 70 5.37 -10.89 8.28
C SER A 70 4.12 -11.21 9.11
N GLY A 71 4.30 -11.69 10.34
CA GLY A 71 3.24 -12.05 11.28
C GLY A 71 2.87 -10.95 12.26
N LEU A 72 3.19 -9.68 11.96
CA LEU A 72 2.83 -8.56 12.83
C LEU A 72 1.31 -8.40 13.00
N PHE A 73 0.54 -8.81 11.98
CA PHE A 73 -0.91 -8.80 11.98
C PHE A 73 -1.44 -10.23 12.08
N PRO A 74 -2.66 -10.43 12.60
CA PRO A 74 -3.26 -11.75 12.64
C PRO A 74 -3.58 -12.28 11.24
N GLN A 75 -3.81 -13.58 11.15
CA GLN A 75 -4.13 -14.24 9.88
C GLN A 75 -5.52 -13.86 9.33
N ASN A 76 -6.47 -13.50 10.20
CA ASN A 76 -7.87 -13.26 9.86
C ASN A 76 -8.16 -11.83 9.33
N ILE A 77 -7.21 -11.18 8.66
CA ILE A 77 -7.46 -9.87 8.04
C ILE A 77 -8.50 -9.99 6.92
N THR A 78 -9.35 -8.98 6.76
CA THR A 78 -10.32 -8.92 5.65
C THR A 78 -9.64 -8.40 4.39
N CYS A 79 -8.96 -7.26 4.50
CA CYS A 79 -8.22 -6.63 3.42
C CYS A 79 -7.29 -5.56 3.99
N TYR A 80 -6.46 -4.99 3.12
CA TYR A 80 -5.66 -3.82 3.45
C TYR A 80 -5.63 -2.83 2.28
N GLU A 81 -5.35 -1.58 2.59
CA GLU A 81 -5.07 -0.51 1.65
C GLU A 81 -3.67 0.00 1.92
N PHE A 82 -2.89 0.19 0.87
CA PHE A 82 -1.56 0.78 0.96
C PHE A 82 -1.39 1.85 -0.10
N ASP A 83 -1.11 3.07 0.36
CA ASP A 83 -0.77 4.20 -0.50
C ASP A 83 0.76 4.36 -0.52
N GLU A 84 1.37 4.00 -1.65
CA GLU A 84 2.82 4.13 -1.89
C GLU A 84 3.30 5.58 -1.81
N SER A 85 2.46 6.57 -2.16
CA SER A 85 2.85 7.99 -2.21
C SER A 85 3.08 8.57 -0.82
N ASN A 86 2.21 8.21 0.12
CA ASN A 86 2.24 8.68 1.51
C ASN A 86 2.77 7.61 2.49
N ALA A 87 3.12 6.44 1.96
CA ALA A 87 3.47 5.23 2.70
C ALA A 87 2.45 4.88 3.80
N LYS A 88 1.16 5.14 3.55
CA LYS A 88 0.09 4.96 4.52
C LYS A 88 -0.52 3.58 4.37
N LEU A 89 -0.52 2.82 5.45
CA LEU A 89 -1.10 1.49 5.54
C LEU A 89 -2.37 1.53 6.38
N ILE A 90 -3.44 0.92 5.87
CA ILE A 90 -4.68 0.70 6.59
C ILE A 90 -5.03 -0.78 6.47
N VAL A 91 -5.18 -1.46 7.60
CA VAL A 91 -5.55 -2.87 7.66
C VAL A 91 -6.96 -2.98 8.25
N TYR A 92 -7.82 -3.74 7.60
CA TYR A 92 -9.19 -3.98 8.02
C TYR A 92 -9.32 -5.40 8.56
N LEU A 93 -9.84 -5.49 9.78
CA LEU A 93 -10.14 -6.73 10.48
C LEU A 93 -11.66 -6.87 10.62
N PRO A 94 -12.19 -8.11 10.60
CA PRO A 94 -13.62 -8.35 10.65
C PRO A 94 -14.27 -7.91 11.98
N SER A 95 -13.52 -7.95 13.07
CA SER A 95 -13.93 -7.50 14.41
C SER A 95 -12.71 -7.07 15.21
N ALA A 96 -12.94 -6.42 16.36
CA ALA A 96 -11.88 -6.29 17.35
C ALA A 96 -11.41 -7.68 17.80
N CYS A 97 -10.10 -7.85 17.96
CA CYS A 97 -9.53 -9.15 18.28
C CYS A 97 -8.25 -9.06 19.09
N GLU A 98 -7.90 -10.15 19.76
CA GLU A 98 -6.67 -10.31 20.50
C GLU A 98 -5.81 -11.42 19.91
N VAL A 99 -4.50 -11.22 19.93
CA VAL A 99 -3.50 -12.17 19.46
C VAL A 99 -2.49 -12.39 20.57
N CYS A 100 -2.28 -13.66 20.90
CA CYS A 100 -1.21 -14.10 21.78
C CYS A 100 -0.03 -14.57 20.93
N PHE A 101 1.09 -13.88 21.05
CA PHE A 101 2.31 -14.24 20.33
C PHE A 101 3.11 -15.31 21.07
N LYS A 102 4.08 -15.93 20.39
CA LYS A 102 4.93 -17.00 20.95
C LYS A 102 5.76 -16.56 22.15
N ASP A 103 6.01 -15.27 22.30
CA ASP A 103 6.71 -14.68 23.45
C ASP A 103 5.76 -14.41 24.64
N SER A 104 4.54 -14.97 24.61
CA SER A 104 3.45 -14.73 25.58
C SER A 104 2.94 -13.29 25.63
N SER A 105 3.37 -12.42 24.71
CA SER A 105 2.84 -11.07 24.61
C SER A 105 1.45 -11.08 24.00
N VAL A 106 0.55 -10.27 24.57
CA VAL A 106 -0.80 -10.08 24.02
C VAL A 106 -0.90 -8.73 23.34
N MET A 107 -1.46 -8.72 22.13
CA MET A 107 -1.88 -7.50 21.44
C MET A 107 -3.35 -7.55 21.10
N ARG A 108 -4.01 -6.40 21.25
CA ARG A 108 -5.37 -6.18 20.83
C ARG A 108 -5.41 -5.27 19.62
N TYR A 109 -6.22 -5.64 18.64
CA TYR A 109 -6.42 -4.94 17.39
C TYR A 109 -7.84 -4.42 17.33
N ALA A 110 -8.00 -3.19 16.86
CA ALA A 110 -9.28 -2.65 16.45
C ALA A 110 -9.68 -3.20 15.08
N THR A 111 -10.93 -2.99 14.69
CA THR A 111 -11.43 -3.32 13.34
C THR A 111 -10.67 -2.61 12.22
N ARG A 112 -10.11 -1.43 12.51
CA ARG A 112 -9.32 -0.66 11.57
C ARG A 112 -8.00 -0.24 12.20
N VAL A 113 -6.91 -0.75 11.66
CA VAL A 113 -5.55 -0.40 12.08
C VAL A 113 -4.94 0.51 11.05
N LYS A 114 -4.39 1.64 11.48
CA LYS A 114 -3.72 2.61 10.59
C LYS A 114 -2.28 2.77 11.03
N GLY A 115 -1.41 3.07 10.09
CA GLY A 115 -0.03 3.46 10.37
C GLY A 115 0.68 3.95 9.12
N THR A 116 1.85 4.53 9.32
CA THR A 116 2.77 4.90 8.24
C THR A 116 3.89 3.86 8.21
N LEU A 117 4.00 3.17 7.08
CA LEU A 117 4.98 2.14 6.85
C LEU A 117 6.26 2.76 6.29
N SER A 118 7.40 2.43 6.88
CA SER A 118 8.71 2.86 6.41
C SER A 118 9.71 1.73 6.63
N ARG A 119 10.91 1.84 6.06
CA ARG A 119 11.87 0.74 6.09
C ARG A 119 12.27 0.42 7.53
N GLY A 120 11.88 -0.76 7.98
CA GLY A 120 12.07 -1.30 9.33
C GLY A 120 11.16 -0.66 10.38
N LYS A 121 10.19 0.18 10.03
CA LYS A 121 9.39 0.91 11.03
C LYS A 121 7.94 1.09 10.60
N LEU A 122 7.03 0.88 11.55
CA LEU A 122 5.63 1.26 11.45
C LEU A 122 5.36 2.33 12.50
N THR A 123 5.01 3.55 12.08
CA THR A 123 4.84 4.71 12.97
C THR A 123 3.43 5.26 12.87
N GLY A 124 3.04 6.13 13.82
CA GLY A 124 1.69 6.70 13.85
C GLY A 124 0.60 5.64 13.96
N VAL A 125 0.91 4.54 14.65
CA VAL A 125 0.01 3.39 14.74
C VAL A 125 -1.23 3.78 15.52
N ASP A 126 -2.38 3.45 14.94
CA ASP A 126 -3.69 3.61 15.55
C ASP A 126 -4.50 2.33 15.39
N GLY A 127 -5.24 1.93 16.43
CA GLY A 127 -5.96 0.65 16.44
C GLY A 127 -5.15 -0.56 16.94
N MET A 128 -3.97 -0.36 17.54
CA MET A 128 -3.22 -1.43 18.22
C MET A 128 -3.00 -1.08 19.69
N LYS A 129 -3.25 -2.04 20.58
CA LYS A 129 -2.93 -1.98 22.01
C LYS A 129 -2.11 -3.20 22.40
N THR A 130 -1.28 -3.06 23.42
CA THR A 130 -0.57 -4.19 24.02
C THR A 130 -0.81 -4.26 25.52
N LYS A 131 -0.82 -5.48 26.06
CA LYS A 131 -1.03 -5.72 27.48
C LYS A 131 0.29 -5.58 28.23
N VAL A 132 0.34 -4.64 29.17
CA VAL A 132 1.41 -4.53 30.15
C VAL A 132 0.78 -4.79 31.52
N LEU A 133 0.56 -3.76 32.35
CA LEU A 133 -0.35 -3.82 33.50
C LEU A 133 -1.78 -3.44 33.10
N VAL A 134 -1.89 -2.47 32.19
CA VAL A 134 -3.13 -2.04 31.55
C VAL A 134 -2.95 -2.13 30.03
N TRP A 135 -4.04 -1.99 29.29
CA TRP A 135 -3.99 -1.90 27.84
C TRP A 135 -3.44 -0.53 27.42
N VAL A 136 -2.28 -0.54 26.76
CA VAL A 136 -1.63 0.69 26.31
C VAL A 136 -1.57 0.71 24.79
N LYS A 137 -1.89 1.87 24.21
CA LYS A 137 -1.81 2.08 22.76
C LYS A 137 -0.37 1.93 22.28
N VAL A 138 -0.18 1.16 21.22
CA VAL A 138 1.10 1.06 20.50
C VAL A 138 1.17 2.23 19.53
N THR A 139 2.24 3.03 19.62
CA THR A 139 2.45 4.22 18.78
C THR A 139 3.39 3.94 17.61
N SER A 140 4.38 3.07 17.81
CA SER A 140 5.30 2.65 16.77
C SER A 140 5.93 1.28 17.04
N ILE A 141 6.36 0.63 15.96
CA ILE A 141 7.01 -0.66 15.94
C ILE A 141 8.26 -0.50 15.06
N ASN A 142 9.42 -0.90 15.57
CA ASN A 142 10.69 -0.64 14.88
C ASN A 142 11.60 -1.88 14.93
N VAL A 143 12.27 -2.15 13.83
CA VAL A 143 13.30 -3.18 13.69
C VAL A 143 14.59 -2.46 13.30
N GLU A 144 15.63 -2.62 14.11
CA GLU A 144 16.91 -1.91 13.93
C GLU A 144 17.56 -2.21 12.58
N SER A 145 17.49 -3.47 12.14
CA SER A 145 18.11 -3.97 10.92
C SER A 145 17.52 -5.32 10.53
N TYR A 146 17.66 -5.71 9.26
CA TYR A 146 17.20 -7.02 8.76
C TYR A 146 17.75 -8.20 9.58
N LYS A 147 19.02 -8.13 9.98
CA LYS A 147 19.73 -9.13 10.80
C LYS A 147 19.44 -9.01 12.30
N SER A 148 18.64 -8.04 12.72
CA SER A 148 18.31 -7.89 14.14
C SER A 148 17.28 -8.92 14.54
N ASP A 149 17.53 -9.60 15.66
CA ASP A 149 16.59 -10.56 16.25
C ASP A 149 15.58 -9.90 17.18
N LYS A 150 15.53 -8.55 17.21
CA LYS A 150 14.68 -7.79 18.13
C LYS A 150 13.76 -6.83 17.39
N VAL A 151 12.51 -6.78 17.86
CA VAL A 151 11.50 -5.81 17.46
C VAL A 151 11.22 -4.91 18.66
N TRP A 152 11.19 -3.61 18.44
CA TRP A 152 10.94 -2.60 19.45
C TRP A 152 9.51 -2.08 19.33
N PHE A 153 8.71 -2.32 20.36
CA PHE A 153 7.37 -1.77 20.49
C PHE A 153 7.41 -0.52 21.36
N ASN A 154 6.83 0.57 20.87
CA ASN A 154 6.66 1.80 21.63
C ASN A 154 5.19 1.89 22.06
N ALA A 155 4.95 1.78 23.37
CA ALA A 155 3.62 1.89 23.97
C ALA A 155 3.76 2.65 25.30
N GLY A 156 4.03 3.96 25.22
CA GLY A 156 4.43 4.81 26.36
C GLY A 156 5.88 4.58 26.79
N VAL A 157 6.29 3.31 26.90
CA VAL A 157 7.68 2.89 27.12
C VAL A 157 8.13 2.01 25.95
N LYS A 158 9.39 2.17 25.54
CA LYS A 158 10.01 1.33 24.52
C LYS A 158 10.33 -0.05 25.12
N LYS A 159 9.78 -1.12 24.54
CA LYS A 159 10.01 -2.52 24.96
C LYS A 159 10.56 -3.33 23.79
N SER A 160 11.64 -4.07 24.04
CA SER A 160 12.19 -5.03 23.07
C SER A 160 11.50 -6.38 23.21
N ARG A 161 11.27 -7.04 22.08
CA ARG A 161 10.72 -8.39 21.98
C ARG A 161 11.47 -9.17 20.90
N SER A 162 11.43 -10.50 20.97
CA SER A 162 12.09 -11.35 19.97
C SER A 162 11.38 -11.26 18.62
N LYS A 163 12.10 -10.95 17.55
CA LYS A 163 11.57 -10.86 16.17
C LYS A 163 10.93 -12.17 15.73
N VAL A 164 11.53 -13.29 16.11
CA VAL A 164 11.07 -14.65 15.74
C VAL A 164 9.64 -14.91 16.20
N ALA A 165 9.19 -14.28 17.29
CA ALA A 165 7.83 -14.44 17.79
C ALA A 165 6.76 -13.82 16.86
N TYR A 166 7.15 -12.90 15.98
CA TYR A 166 6.27 -12.15 15.08
C TYR A 166 6.45 -12.53 13.61
N GLU A 167 7.25 -13.55 13.29
CA GLU A 167 7.53 -13.92 11.90
C GLU A 167 6.34 -14.60 11.22
N MET A 168 5.59 -15.40 11.99
CA MET A 168 4.43 -16.16 11.52
C MET A 168 3.13 -15.51 12.00
N PRO A 169 2.15 -15.27 11.11
CA PRO A 169 0.80 -14.85 11.51
C PRO A 169 0.22 -15.84 12.52
N CYS A 170 -0.47 -15.32 13.52
CA CYS A 170 -1.16 -16.10 14.53
C CYS A 170 -2.68 -15.92 14.38
N ASP A 171 -3.44 -16.90 14.86
CA ASP A 171 -4.88 -16.79 14.95
C ASP A 171 -5.27 -15.72 15.97
N ALA A 172 -6.34 -14.99 15.67
CA ALA A 172 -6.89 -13.99 16.57
C ALA A 172 -8.18 -14.47 17.22
N VAL A 173 -8.33 -14.18 18.50
CA VAL A 173 -9.54 -14.41 19.27
C VAL A 173 -10.39 -13.15 19.21
N LYS A 174 -11.64 -13.27 18.79
CA LYS A 174 -12.58 -12.14 18.75
C LYS A 174 -12.83 -11.59 20.16
N VAL A 175 -12.86 -10.27 20.29
CA VAL A 175 -13.26 -9.57 21.52
C VAL A 175 -14.40 -8.61 21.22
N GLU A 176 -15.23 -8.35 22.23
CA GLU A 176 -16.39 -7.47 22.09
C GLU A 176 -15.99 -6.00 22.02
N GLU A 177 -14.93 -5.61 22.75
CA GLU A 177 -14.49 -4.22 22.86
C GLU A 177 -12.97 -4.05 22.71
N PHE A 178 -12.58 -2.89 22.17
CA PHE A 178 -11.18 -2.52 21.92
C PHE A 178 -10.57 -1.68 23.06
#